data_AF-A0AAJ0S902-F1
#
_entry.id   AF-A0AAJ0S902-F1
#
_cell.length_a   1.000
_cell.length_b   1.000
_cell.length_c   1.000
_cell.angle_alpha   90.00
_cell.angle_beta   90.00
_cell.angle_gamma   90.00
#
_symmetry.space_group_name_H-M   'P 1'
#
loop_
_entity.id
_entity.type
_entity.pdbx_description
1 polymer ?
#
loop_
_entity_poly.entity_id
_entity_poly.type
_entity_poly.pdbx_seq_one_letter_code
_entity_poly.pdbx_strand_id
1 'polypeptide(L)'
;MKKIFFLLLLLLFVSCNSNRNFCGTYRSNFAQLGFFVTQIKFNTNSTVKFNKAGDLMNEELKGKFKISRNNIAYIEFDKLKYDYALDTLSMGELLEKPIDTNQFQNMHLYDLKFEDGIPYHLKFKIKYNKLLVYNIQTGKIVRRSKGSKNIAKFYLKKIAN
;
A
#
# COMPACT_ATOMS: atom_id res chain seq x y z
N MET A 1 11.04 -3.38 -51.38
CA MET A 1 10.52 -2.34 -50.45
C MET A 1 9.46 -2.88 -49.47
N LYS A 2 8.42 -3.63 -49.90
CA LYS A 2 7.38 -4.19 -49.01
C LYS A 2 7.90 -5.03 -47.82
N LYS A 3 9.00 -5.78 -48.01
CA LYS A 3 9.61 -6.60 -46.94
C LYS A 3 10.26 -5.78 -45.82
N ILE A 4 10.82 -4.61 -46.15
CA ILE A 4 11.44 -3.69 -45.18
C ILE A 4 10.37 -2.99 -44.34
N PHE A 5 9.24 -2.64 -44.95
CA PHE A 5 8.09 -2.07 -44.25
C PHE A 5 7.51 -3.03 -43.20
N PHE A 6 7.40 -4.32 -43.53
CA PHE A 6 6.93 -5.34 -42.60
C PHE A 6 7.89 -5.54 -41.41
N LEU A 7 9.21 -5.46 -41.65
CA LEU A 7 10.22 -5.54 -40.61
C LEU A 7 10.17 -4.33 -39.66
N LEU A 8 9.99 -3.13 -40.19
CA LEU A 8 9.79 -1.90 -39.40
C LEU A 8 8.52 -1.95 -38.55
N LEU A 9 7.43 -2.50 -39.11
CA LEU A 9 6.18 -2.69 -38.38
C LEU A 9 6.34 -3.68 -37.22
N LEU A 10 7.10 -4.77 -37.42
CA LEU A 10 7.37 -5.76 -36.38
C LEU A 10 8.20 -5.19 -35.22
N LEU A 11 9.19 -4.34 -35.53
CA LEU A 11 10.05 -3.67 -34.54
C LEU A 11 9.28 -2.70 -33.63
N LEU A 12 8.20 -2.09 -34.14
CA LEU A 12 7.34 -1.21 -33.32
C LEU A 12 6.61 -1.99 -32.21
N PHE A 13 6.21 -3.24 -32.45
CA PHE A 13 5.56 -4.07 -31.43
C PHE A 13 6.50 -4.55 -30.32
N VAL A 14 7.81 -4.63 -30.58
CA VAL A 14 8.81 -5.04 -29.57
C VAL A 14 9.20 -3.87 -28.64
N SER A 15 9.01 -2.63 -29.08
CA SER A 15 9.48 -1.44 -28.34
C SER A 15 8.67 -1.07 -27.08
N CYS A 16 7.53 -1.73 -26.83
CA CYS A 16 6.63 -1.36 -25.75
C CYS A 16 6.75 -2.25 -24.50
N ASN A 17 7.98 -2.57 -24.07
CA ASN A 17 8.25 -3.17 -22.77
C ASN A 17 8.97 -2.16 -21.87
N SER A 18 8.31 -1.02 -21.61
CA SER A 18 8.72 -0.12 -20.53
C SER A 18 8.45 -0.85 -19.22
N ASN A 19 9.45 -1.60 -18.75
CA ASN A 19 9.50 -2.08 -17.38
C ASN A 19 9.69 -0.83 -16.51
N ARG A 20 8.61 -0.07 -16.28
CA ARG A 20 8.62 1.15 -15.48
C ARG A 20 9.18 0.75 -14.12
N ASN A 21 10.39 1.22 -13.82
CA ASN A 21 11.04 0.93 -12.56
C ASN A 21 10.19 1.50 -11.42
N PHE A 22 9.32 0.65 -10.89
CA PHE A 22 8.40 0.97 -9.81
C PHE A 22 9.12 1.05 -8.47
N CYS A 23 10.23 0.32 -8.32
CA CYS A 23 11.02 0.31 -7.10
C CYS A 23 11.48 1.72 -6.73
N GLY A 24 11.47 2.02 -5.44
CA GLY A 24 11.75 3.34 -4.89
C GLY A 24 10.84 3.69 -3.72
N THR A 25 11.02 4.91 -3.22
CA THR A 25 10.32 5.40 -2.05
C THR A 25 9.12 6.24 -2.47
N TYR A 26 7.98 6.03 -1.84
CA TYR A 26 6.75 6.76 -2.07
C TYR A 26 6.27 7.37 -0.76
N ARG A 27 5.82 8.63 -0.79
CA ARG A 27 5.34 9.36 0.40
C ARG A 27 3.94 9.93 0.17
N SER A 28 3.09 9.88 1.19
CA SER A 28 1.73 10.44 1.17
C SER A 28 1.73 11.91 0.76
N ASN A 29 0.74 12.30 -0.04
CA ASN A 29 0.60 13.67 -0.51
C ASN A 29 -0.03 14.63 0.51
N PHE A 30 -0.67 14.10 1.56
CA PHE A 30 -1.15 14.87 2.70
C PHE A 30 -1.35 13.95 3.91
N ALA A 31 -1.54 14.56 5.09
CA ALA A 31 -1.83 13.83 6.32
C ALA A 31 -3.23 13.20 6.27
N GLN A 32 -3.34 11.94 6.66
CA GLN A 32 -4.63 11.25 6.74
C GLN A 32 -4.81 10.69 8.15
N LEU A 33 -5.91 11.09 8.80
CA LEU A 33 -6.37 10.53 10.07
C LEU A 33 -5.31 10.62 11.20
N GLY A 34 -4.71 11.80 11.38
CA GLY A 34 -3.68 12.04 12.40
C GLY A 34 -2.27 11.58 12.05
N PHE A 35 -2.08 10.96 10.88
CA PHE A 35 -0.76 10.56 10.38
C PHE A 35 -0.24 11.55 9.36
N PHE A 36 0.83 12.26 9.69
CA PHE A 36 1.44 13.27 8.83
C PHE A 36 2.34 12.67 7.75
N VAL A 37 2.87 11.47 8.01
CA VAL A 37 3.77 10.79 7.07
C VAL A 37 3.36 9.33 6.94
N THR A 38 3.06 8.93 5.70
CA THR A 38 3.03 7.52 5.30
C THR A 38 4.03 7.34 4.18
N GLN A 39 5.00 6.47 4.40
CA GLN A 39 6.06 6.18 3.45
C GLN A 39 6.13 4.70 3.17
N ILE A 40 6.36 4.33 1.92
CA ILE A 40 6.58 2.96 1.51
C ILE A 40 7.75 2.88 0.55
N LYS A 41 8.68 1.97 0.79
CA LYS A 41 9.85 1.72 -0.05
C LYS A 41 9.77 0.33 -0.63
N PHE A 42 9.67 0.24 -1.96
CA PHE A 42 9.76 -1.01 -2.70
C PHE A 42 11.20 -1.23 -3.14
N ASN A 43 11.79 -2.33 -2.67
CA ASN A 43 13.15 -2.73 -3.06
C ASN A 43 13.10 -3.66 -4.28
N THR A 44 14.20 -3.74 -5.01
CA THR A 44 14.32 -4.58 -6.22
C THR A 44 14.26 -6.08 -5.94
N ASN A 45 14.53 -6.49 -4.69
CA ASN A 45 14.48 -7.89 -4.24
C ASN A 45 13.09 -8.31 -3.72
N SER A 46 12.01 -7.64 -4.15
CA SER A 46 10.62 -7.93 -3.74
C SER A 46 10.31 -7.72 -2.24
N THR A 47 11.18 -7.02 -1.51
CA THR A 47 10.93 -6.62 -0.11
C THR A 47 10.40 -5.20 -0.03
N VAL A 48 9.64 -4.92 1.03
CA VAL A 48 9.05 -3.61 1.29
C VAL A 48 9.37 -3.13 2.71
N LYS A 49 9.53 -1.81 2.85
CA LYS A 49 9.50 -1.12 4.14
C LYS A 49 8.34 -0.14 4.16
N PHE A 50 7.56 -0.12 5.21
CA PHE A 50 6.43 0.77 5.39
C PHE A 50 6.58 1.52 6.70
N ASN A 51 6.57 2.85 6.62
CA ASN A 51 6.72 3.72 7.78
C ASN A 51 5.50 4.62 7.89
N LYS A 52 4.92 4.71 9.08
CA LYS A 52 3.76 5.54 9.35
C LYS A 52 4.02 6.34 10.63
N ALA A 53 4.02 7.66 10.51
CA ALA A 53 4.28 8.58 11.62
C ALA A 53 3.14 9.60 11.79
N GLY A 54 2.71 9.76 13.04
CA GLY A 54 1.77 10.76 13.55
C GLY A 54 2.30 11.37 14.85
N ASP A 55 1.48 12.18 15.53
CA ASP A 55 1.92 12.92 16.74
C ASP A 55 2.38 11.99 17.87
N LEU A 56 1.75 10.82 18.02
CA LEU A 56 1.99 9.87 19.12
C LEU A 56 2.35 8.45 18.65
N MET A 57 2.32 8.20 17.34
CA MET A 57 2.52 6.86 16.79
C MET A 57 3.59 6.88 15.71
N ASN A 58 4.57 6.00 15.83
CA ASN A 58 5.54 5.71 14.79
C ASN A 58 5.60 4.19 14.61
N GLU A 59 5.22 3.72 13.43
CA GLU A 59 5.18 2.30 13.07
C GLU A 59 6.11 2.07 11.87
N GLU A 60 7.02 1.11 12.00
CA GLU A 60 7.85 0.60 10.89
C GLU A 60 7.55 -0.89 10.69
N LEU A 61 7.05 -1.23 9.50
CA LEU A 61 6.77 -2.59 9.05
C LEU A 61 7.71 -2.98 7.93
N LYS A 62 8.08 -4.26 7.92
CA LYS A 62 8.82 -4.90 6.82
C LYS A 62 7.97 -6.02 6.25
N GLY A 63 8.26 -6.40 5.02
CA GLY A 63 7.53 -7.48 4.38
C GLY A 63 7.95 -7.72 2.96
N LYS A 64 7.05 -8.36 2.23
CA LYS A 64 7.20 -8.69 0.81
C LYS A 64 6.08 -8.06 0.00
N PHE A 65 6.30 -7.95 -1.30
CA PHE A 65 5.26 -7.51 -2.21
C PHE A 65 5.23 -8.35 -3.49
N LYS A 66 4.06 -8.39 -4.10
CA LYS A 66 3.83 -8.91 -5.45
C LYS A 66 3.10 -7.87 -6.28
N ILE A 67 3.42 -7.81 -7.57
CA ILE A 67 2.73 -6.92 -8.52
C ILE A 67 1.94 -7.79 -9.48
N SER A 68 0.62 -7.59 -9.56
CA SER A 68 -0.20 -8.26 -10.57
C SER A 68 -0.07 -7.59 -11.93
N ARG A 69 -0.53 -8.31 -12.96
CA ARG A 69 -0.59 -7.83 -14.36
C ARG A 69 -1.35 -6.51 -14.51
N ASN A 70 -2.30 -6.23 -13.61
CA ASN A 70 -3.12 -5.02 -13.63
C ASN A 70 -2.50 -3.83 -12.87
N ASN A 71 -1.19 -3.87 -12.62
CA ASN A 71 -0.46 -2.84 -11.87
C ASN A 71 -0.97 -2.69 -10.43
N ILE A 72 -1.34 -3.79 -9.79
CA ILE A 72 -1.76 -3.79 -8.39
C ILE A 72 -0.59 -4.31 -7.55
N ALA A 73 -0.13 -3.51 -6.61
CA ALA A 73 0.84 -3.92 -5.59
C ALA A 73 0.08 -4.53 -4.41
N TYR A 74 0.33 -5.82 -4.16
CA TYR A 74 -0.09 -6.55 -2.97
C TYR A 74 1.09 -6.60 -2.01
N ILE A 75 0.88 -6.16 -0.78
CA ILE A 75 1.92 -6.09 0.25
C ILE A 75 1.52 -6.98 1.40
N GLU A 76 2.44 -7.85 1.78
CA GLU A 76 2.33 -8.73 2.92
C GLU A 76 3.43 -8.36 3.91
N PHE A 77 3.09 -7.77 5.04
CA PHE A 77 4.01 -7.54 6.14
C PHE A 77 4.38 -8.82 6.87
N ASP A 78 5.65 -8.89 7.27
CA ASP A 78 6.10 -9.82 8.29
C ASP A 78 5.43 -9.38 9.60
N LYS A 79 4.64 -10.25 10.25
CA LYS A 79 3.94 -9.94 11.50
C LYS A 79 4.84 -9.16 12.46
N LEU A 80 4.31 -8.10 13.07
CA LEU A 80 5.02 -7.42 14.16
C LEU A 80 5.31 -8.43 15.27
N LYS A 81 6.53 -8.42 15.80
CA LYS A 81 6.97 -9.28 16.91
C LYS A 81 6.13 -9.09 18.20
N TYR A 82 5.22 -8.11 18.25
CA TYR A 82 4.30 -7.88 19.37
C TYR A 82 2.87 -8.37 19.10
N ASP A 83 2.62 -9.00 17.95
CA ASP A 83 1.33 -9.57 17.58
C ASP A 83 1.19 -11.02 18.09
N TYR A 84 1.53 -11.21 19.38
CA TYR A 84 1.22 -12.41 20.18
C TYR A 84 -0.16 -12.30 20.85
N ALA A 85 -1.07 -11.48 20.32
CA ALA A 85 -2.48 -11.70 20.60
C ALA A 85 -2.84 -13.04 19.94
N LEU A 86 -2.69 -14.12 20.69
CA LEU A 86 -3.42 -15.34 20.41
C LEU A 86 -4.90 -14.94 20.30
N ASP A 87 -5.58 -15.39 19.26
CA ASP A 87 -7.05 -15.36 19.11
C ASP A 87 -7.77 -16.20 20.22
N THR A 88 -7.20 -16.32 21.42
CA THR A 88 -7.64 -17.23 22.50
C THR A 88 -7.66 -16.57 23.88
N LEU A 89 -7.84 -15.25 23.99
CA LEU A 89 -8.17 -14.67 25.30
C LEU A 89 -9.57 -15.11 25.71
N SER A 90 -9.69 -15.70 26.90
CA SER A 90 -10.99 -16.05 27.48
C SER A 90 -11.74 -14.79 27.92
N MET A 91 -13.07 -14.86 27.98
CA MET A 91 -13.91 -13.71 28.35
C MET A 91 -13.58 -13.13 29.74
N GLY A 92 -13.05 -13.95 30.66
CA GLY A 92 -12.60 -13.47 31.98
C GLY A 92 -11.37 -12.57 31.91
N GLU A 93 -10.40 -12.92 31.04
CA GLU A 93 -9.15 -12.15 30.87
C GLU A 93 -9.40 -10.79 30.16
N LEU A 94 -10.48 -10.68 29.40
CA LEU A 94 -10.91 -9.42 28.78
C LEU A 94 -11.50 -8.43 29.78
N LEU A 95 -12.08 -8.92 30.88
CA LEU A 95 -12.74 -8.08 31.89
C LEU A 95 -11.75 -7.49 32.91
N GLU A 96 -10.60 -8.12 33.09
CA GLU A 96 -9.55 -7.68 34.03
C GLU A 96 -8.51 -6.75 33.41
N LYS A 97 -8.47 -6.65 32.08
CA LYS A 97 -7.57 -5.74 31.38
C LYS A 97 -8.16 -4.32 31.42
N PRO A 98 -7.46 -3.31 31.98
CA PRO A 98 -7.88 -1.93 31.85
C PRO A 98 -7.94 -1.58 30.35
N ILE A 99 -9.12 -1.15 29.91
CA ILE A 99 -9.35 -0.74 28.52
C ILE A 99 -8.59 0.56 28.28
N ASP A 100 -7.42 0.45 27.65
CA ASP A 100 -6.68 1.61 27.15
C ASP A 100 -7.05 1.86 25.67
N THR A 101 -7.78 2.96 25.48
CA THR A 101 -8.09 3.71 24.25
C THR A 101 -8.70 2.97 23.03
N ASN A 102 -10.03 2.92 23.07
CA ASN A 102 -11.02 2.83 21.98
C ASN A 102 -10.85 3.82 20.77
N GLN A 103 -9.66 4.25 20.35
CA GLN A 103 -9.52 5.21 19.23
C GLN A 103 -8.62 4.77 18.06
N PHE A 104 -7.84 3.70 18.17
CA PHE A 104 -6.91 3.29 17.09
C PHE A 104 -7.27 1.98 16.37
N GLN A 105 -8.25 1.22 16.87
CA GLN A 105 -8.51 -0.16 16.46
C GLN A 105 -9.08 -0.34 15.04
N ASN A 106 -9.45 0.72 14.32
CA ASN A 106 -10.25 0.59 13.08
C ASN A 106 -9.62 1.12 11.79
N MET A 107 -8.32 1.42 11.72
CA MET A 107 -7.86 2.27 10.61
C MET A 107 -7.01 1.61 9.53
N HIS A 108 -6.37 0.49 9.82
CA HIS A 108 -5.90 -0.47 8.82
C HIS A 108 -5.84 -1.80 9.55
N LEU A 109 -6.95 -2.53 9.57
CA LEU A 109 -6.91 -3.95 9.89
C LEU A 109 -5.87 -4.57 8.96
N TYR A 110 -4.65 -4.78 9.45
CA TYR A 110 -3.61 -5.58 8.79
C TYR A 110 -4.01 -7.06 8.91
N ASP A 111 -5.29 -7.35 8.73
CA ASP A 111 -5.79 -8.68 8.59
C ASP A 111 -5.29 -9.19 7.25
N LEU A 112 -4.76 -10.40 7.28
CA LEU A 112 -4.35 -11.07 6.08
C LEU A 112 -5.57 -11.36 5.21
N LYS A 113 -5.60 -10.78 4.02
CA LYS A 113 -6.64 -10.97 3.01
C LYS A 113 -6.09 -11.79 1.85
N PHE A 114 -6.99 -12.38 1.10
CA PHE A 114 -6.66 -13.20 -0.07
C PHE A 114 -7.46 -12.73 -1.29
N GLU A 115 -6.78 -12.54 -2.41
CA GLU A 115 -7.36 -12.17 -3.69
C GLU A 115 -6.54 -12.83 -4.79
N ASP A 116 -7.19 -13.56 -5.71
CA ASP A 116 -6.52 -14.27 -6.81
C ASP A 116 -5.34 -15.17 -6.37
N GLY A 117 -5.44 -15.78 -5.19
CA GLY A 117 -4.37 -16.63 -4.61
C GLY A 117 -3.17 -15.86 -4.04
N ILE A 118 -3.27 -14.54 -3.88
CA ILE A 118 -2.22 -13.69 -3.32
C ILE A 118 -2.63 -13.23 -1.91
N PRO A 119 -1.89 -13.62 -0.86
CA PRO A 119 -2.06 -13.04 0.47
C PRO A 119 -1.61 -11.58 0.50
N TYR A 120 -2.33 -10.72 1.21
CA TYR A 120 -1.95 -9.31 1.39
C TYR A 120 -2.59 -8.67 2.61
N HIS A 121 -1.87 -7.71 3.18
CA HIS A 121 -2.33 -6.78 4.22
C HIS A 121 -2.75 -5.44 3.60
N LEU A 122 -1.96 -4.92 2.65
CA LEU A 122 -2.25 -3.68 1.92
C LEU A 122 -2.25 -3.90 0.40
N LYS A 123 -3.12 -3.15 -0.28
CA LYS A 123 -3.26 -3.19 -1.74
C LYS A 123 -3.26 -1.78 -2.32
N PHE A 124 -2.43 -1.54 -3.33
CA PHE A 124 -2.36 -0.24 -4.03
C PHE A 124 -2.45 -0.42 -5.55
N LYS A 125 -3.11 0.51 -6.24
CA LYS A 125 -2.98 0.59 -7.71
C LYS A 125 -1.80 1.49 -8.06
N ILE A 126 -0.85 0.94 -8.77
CA ILE A 126 0.29 1.66 -9.32
C ILE A 126 -0.18 2.39 -10.57
N LYS A 127 -0.03 3.72 -10.59
CA LYS A 127 -0.31 4.54 -11.77
C LYS A 127 0.71 5.65 -11.89
N TYR A 128 1.58 5.57 -12.90
CA TYR A 128 2.76 6.42 -13.03
C TYR A 128 3.63 6.33 -11.77
N ASN A 129 4.13 7.45 -11.27
CA ASN A 129 4.90 7.55 -10.03
C ASN A 129 4.00 7.72 -8.80
N LYS A 130 2.82 7.07 -8.78
CA LYS A 130 1.85 7.17 -7.68
C LYS A 130 1.28 5.81 -7.29
N LEU A 131 1.07 5.65 -6.00
CA LEU A 131 0.29 4.58 -5.38
C LEU A 131 -1.06 5.13 -4.98
N LEU A 132 -2.10 4.70 -5.69
CA LEU A 132 -3.47 5.10 -5.40
C LEU A 132 -4.04 4.19 -4.31
N VAL A 133 -4.61 4.81 -3.29
CA VAL A 133 -5.20 4.13 -2.14
C VAL A 133 -6.70 4.00 -2.35
N TYR A 134 -7.22 2.81 -2.14
CA TYR A 134 -8.65 2.51 -2.26
C TYR A 134 -9.20 2.10 -0.90
N ASN A 135 -10.43 2.53 -0.62
CA ASN A 135 -11.18 2.03 0.50
C ASN A 135 -11.55 0.56 0.20
N ILE A 136 -11.21 -0.34 1.12
CA ILE A 136 -11.29 -1.79 0.90
C ILE A 136 -12.75 -2.26 0.82
N GLN A 137 -13.66 -1.67 1.59
CA GLN A 137 -15.08 -2.03 1.59
C GLN A 137 -15.82 -1.55 0.34
N THR A 138 -15.52 -0.33 -0.11
CA THR A 138 -16.26 0.32 -1.19
C THR A 138 -15.57 0.25 -2.56
N GLY A 139 -14.29 -0.17 -2.60
CA GLY A 139 -13.48 -0.16 -3.81
C GLY A 139 -13.24 1.23 -4.41
N LYS A 140 -13.62 2.32 -3.72
CA LYS A 140 -13.48 3.70 -4.20
C LYS A 140 -12.14 4.30 -3.77
N ILE A 141 -11.56 5.16 -4.62
CA ILE A 141 -10.34 5.91 -4.27
C ILE A 141 -10.61 6.77 -3.03
N VAL A 142 -9.71 6.68 -2.05
CA VAL A 142 -9.72 7.51 -0.85
C VAL A 142 -9.50 8.98 -1.25
N ARG A 143 -10.35 9.86 -0.74
CA ARG A 143 -10.28 11.30 -0.97
C ARG A 143 -10.23 12.02 0.37
N ARG A 144 -9.69 13.24 0.37
CA ARG A 144 -9.74 14.12 1.54
C ARG A 144 -11.20 14.35 1.97
N SER A 145 -11.44 14.43 3.28
CA SER A 145 -12.77 14.67 3.85
C SER A 145 -13.39 15.98 3.37
N LYS A 146 -14.73 16.01 3.34
CA LYS A 146 -15.55 17.18 3.01
C LYS A 146 -15.26 18.29 4.03
N GLY A 147 -14.81 19.47 3.56
CA GLY A 147 -14.43 20.61 4.41
C GLY A 147 -13.12 21.30 3.99
N SER A 148 -12.25 20.59 3.26
CA SER A 148 -11.08 21.18 2.61
C SER A 148 -11.49 21.87 1.30
N LYS A 149 -10.99 23.08 1.04
CA LYS A 149 -11.21 23.85 -0.21
C LYS A 149 -10.92 23.05 -1.49
N ASN A 150 -10.10 22.00 -1.41
CA ASN A 150 -9.79 21.10 -2.53
C ASN A 150 -10.07 19.63 -2.17
N ILE A 151 -10.93 18.97 -2.96
CA ILE A 151 -11.18 17.52 -2.91
C ILE A 151 -10.03 16.80 -3.62
N ALA A 152 -8.92 16.60 -2.92
CA ALA A 152 -7.76 15.89 -3.44
C ALA A 152 -7.90 14.37 -3.25
N LYS A 153 -7.44 13.59 -4.24
CA LYS A 153 -7.26 12.13 -4.10
C LYS A 153 -6.07 11.86 -3.19
N PHE A 154 -6.21 10.88 -2.29
CA PHE A 154 -5.10 10.41 -1.48
C PHE A 154 -4.23 9.44 -2.31
N TYR A 155 -2.93 9.68 -2.31
CA TYR A 155 -1.95 8.82 -2.96
C TYR A 155 -0.57 8.99 -2.33
N LEU A 156 0.28 7.99 -2.49
CA LEU A 156 1.70 8.13 -2.19
C LEU A 156 2.45 8.42 -3.49
N LYS A 157 3.21 9.51 -3.55
CA LYS A 157 3.99 9.93 -4.71
C LYS A 157 5.42 9.41 -4.58
N LYS A 158 5.99 8.88 -5.66
CA LYS A 158 7.40 8.52 -5.72
C LYS A 158 8.24 9.78 -5.49
N ILE A 159 9.14 9.74 -4.53
CA ILE A 159 10.12 10.79 -4.29
C ILE A 159 11.41 10.45 -5.05
N ALA A 160 12.09 11.47 -5.58
CA ALA A 160 13.45 11.30 -6.05
C ALA A 160 14.33 11.08 -4.82
N ASN A 161 15.18 10.04 -4.86
CA ASN A 161 16.22 9.87 -3.85
C ASN A 161 17.30 10.93 -4.04
#